data_AF-A0A8S1EJS1-F1
#
_entry.id   AF-A0A8S1EJS1-F1
#
_cell.length_a   1.000
_cell.length_b   1.000
_cell.length_c   1.000
_cell.angle_alpha   90.00
_cell.angle_beta   90.00
_cell.angle_gamma   90.00
#
_symmetry.space_group_name_H-M   'P 1'
#
loop_
_entity.id
_entity.type
_entity.pdbx_description
1 polymer ?
#
loop_
_entity_poly.entity_id
_entity_poly.type
_entity_poly.pdbx_seq_one_letter_code
_entity_poly.pdbx_strand_id
1 'polypeptide(L)'
;MADDEDDIVWIREEEKEPVTPTTPVTVIEDLPKLTDASDRNGSNQQQQQQQTQLSSNSEPTPEAVTVKTNDGASAAAAAAPAILPEVTISEAPDHNDRDETDRLSTKNSASRPPDTPTSCDESMSFDISEYERNFNKTTQEAKELLDKMEKQSKFVEENNKEAAKDLRHLQDEFNRTGIPEVVHKTIDDVSQVPTATELPSGGLPKNVESVLIGEGVLEEITGTLVLPNGLVLVTDERAGILLFNLEGDVVAKINPPEFRRFWSPVYHKEHILILADAQNADSHWVRHVIKFTVDLQYVAKIECPAWLAECTILRERLSIAYTDYLYLCVCGETFSGIYELTPIGQWTELEYKLSEAYIDMSAFATIGPITQLLVVEGRKNYVLLVSVRESQIVDKKRMAICERPGALARDEAGRLFVANRFSASIQLVDTVRWASEKNVAISEAFVRHFTAAWGLLAIPLKNSVRLQRYSFRSLR
;
A
#
# COMPACT_ATOMS: atom_id res chain seq x y z
N MET A 1 35.81 -8.27 -1.05
CA MET A 1 35.97 -9.49 -0.25
C MET A 1 35.95 -9.06 1.21
N ALA A 2 34.75 -8.76 1.70
CA ALA A 2 34.45 -8.52 3.10
C ALA A 2 33.18 -9.33 3.32
N ASP A 3 33.27 -10.29 4.24
CA ASP A 3 32.30 -11.33 4.50
C ASP A 3 31.02 -10.78 5.14
N ASP A 4 29.94 -11.52 4.90
CA ASP A 4 28.56 -11.35 5.33
C ASP A 4 28.39 -11.51 6.85
N GLU A 5 28.11 -10.45 7.61
CA GLU A 5 27.73 -10.56 9.04
C GLU A 5 26.68 -9.52 9.53
N ASP A 6 25.73 -9.09 8.68
CA ASP A 6 24.58 -8.25 9.13
C ASP A 6 23.23 -8.71 8.54
N ASP A 7 23.07 -10.01 8.30
CA ASP A 7 21.79 -10.55 7.83
C ASP A 7 20.81 -10.74 8.99
N ILE A 8 19.52 -10.47 8.72
CA ILE A 8 18.44 -10.67 9.69
C ILE A 8 18.51 -12.11 10.23
N VAL A 9 18.47 -12.30 11.55
CA VAL A 9 18.48 -13.62 12.18
C VAL A 9 17.15 -14.33 11.88
N TRP A 10 17.21 -15.30 10.96
CA TRP A 10 16.07 -16.12 10.57
C TRP A 10 15.99 -17.38 11.42
N ILE A 11 14.81 -17.67 11.97
CA ILE A 11 14.55 -18.95 12.63
C ILE A 11 14.27 -19.99 11.53
N ARG A 12 15.18 -20.94 11.34
CA ARG A 12 14.94 -22.12 10.50
C ARG A 12 14.20 -23.14 11.36
N GLU A 13 13.10 -23.69 10.84
CA GLU A 13 12.51 -24.89 11.47
C GLU A 13 13.45 -26.07 11.18
N GLU A 14 13.99 -26.68 12.24
CA GLU A 14 14.72 -27.93 12.12
C GLU A 14 13.77 -29.00 11.58
N GLU A 15 14.14 -29.66 10.48
CA GLU A 15 13.40 -30.80 9.95
C GLU A 15 13.28 -31.85 11.07
N LYS A 16 12.06 -32.10 11.56
CA LYS A 16 11.80 -33.29 12.35
C LYS A 16 12.06 -34.49 11.45
N GLU A 17 13.16 -35.18 11.69
CA GLU A 17 13.48 -36.45 11.02
C GLU A 17 12.24 -37.36 11.04
N PRO A 18 11.85 -37.96 9.91
CA PRO A 18 10.71 -38.85 9.88
C PRO A 18 11.02 -40.09 10.70
N VAL A 19 10.31 -40.26 11.82
CA VAL A 19 10.33 -41.47 12.63
C VAL A 19 9.81 -42.62 11.76
N THR A 20 10.71 -43.50 11.36
CA THR A 20 10.41 -44.68 10.53
C THR A 20 9.60 -45.71 11.34
N PRO A 21 8.40 -46.12 10.91
CA PRO A 21 7.74 -47.26 11.51
C PRO A 21 8.40 -48.56 11.00
N THR A 22 8.93 -49.32 11.95
CA THR A 22 9.62 -50.60 11.76
C THR A 22 8.62 -51.73 11.46
N THR A 23 8.63 -52.33 10.26
CA THR A 23 8.40 -53.79 10.06
C THR A 23 8.76 -54.23 8.61
N PRO A 24 9.22 -55.48 8.40
CA PRO A 24 10.20 -55.82 7.36
C PRO A 24 9.61 -56.27 6.01
N VAL A 25 10.33 -55.92 4.95
CA VAL A 25 10.14 -56.40 3.57
C VAL A 25 10.73 -57.82 3.44
N THR A 26 9.95 -58.76 2.88
CA THR A 26 10.43 -60.09 2.50
C THR A 26 10.97 -60.01 1.07
N VAL A 27 12.25 -60.29 0.90
CA VAL A 27 12.97 -60.39 -0.37
C VAL A 27 12.80 -61.79 -0.94
N ILE A 28 12.46 -61.91 -2.23
CA ILE A 28 12.70 -63.12 -3.02
C ILE A 28 13.55 -62.70 -4.22
N GLU A 29 14.83 -63.07 -4.17
CA GLU A 29 15.75 -63.12 -5.31
C GLU A 29 15.46 -64.37 -6.14
N ASP A 30 15.47 -64.25 -7.48
CA ASP A 30 16.43 -64.96 -8.32
C ASP A 30 16.17 -64.72 -9.83
N LEU A 31 17.23 -64.28 -10.51
CA LEU A 31 17.51 -64.36 -11.96
C LEU A 31 18.69 -65.36 -12.11
N PRO A 32 19.23 -65.72 -13.30
CA PRO A 32 18.76 -65.70 -14.69
C PRO A 32 19.08 -67.04 -15.44
N LYS A 33 18.87 -67.12 -16.78
CA LYS A 33 19.89 -67.64 -17.71
C LYS A 33 19.64 -67.34 -19.20
N LEU A 34 20.78 -67.08 -19.85
CA LEU A 34 21.08 -66.62 -21.22
C LEU A 34 20.89 -67.67 -22.35
N THR A 35 21.09 -67.16 -23.59
CA THR A 35 21.69 -67.74 -24.82
C THR A 35 20.69 -67.89 -25.99
N ASP A 36 21.00 -67.63 -27.27
CA ASP A 36 22.10 -66.96 -27.98
C ASP A 36 21.66 -66.71 -29.45
N ALA A 37 22.32 -65.74 -30.09
CA ALA A 37 22.69 -65.65 -31.51
C ALA A 37 21.66 -65.76 -32.67
N SER A 38 21.56 -64.72 -33.52
CA SER A 38 22.20 -64.67 -34.87
C SER A 38 21.55 -63.66 -35.83
N ASP A 39 22.41 -63.02 -36.62
CA ASP A 39 22.20 -61.99 -37.64
C ASP A 39 21.22 -62.34 -38.79
N ARG A 40 20.57 -61.32 -39.38
CA ARG A 40 20.74 -60.89 -40.80
C ARG A 40 19.72 -59.84 -41.29
N ASN A 41 20.28 -58.78 -41.89
CA ASN A 41 19.87 -58.03 -43.09
C ASN A 41 18.39 -57.82 -43.47
N GLY A 42 18.09 -56.58 -43.88
CA GLY A 42 17.36 -56.36 -45.14
C GLY A 42 16.25 -55.31 -45.09
N SER A 43 16.51 -54.19 -45.75
CA SER A 43 15.59 -53.11 -46.12
C SER A 43 14.41 -53.52 -47.02
N ASN A 44 13.36 -52.69 -46.96
CA ASN A 44 12.42 -52.27 -48.03
C ASN A 44 10.97 -52.78 -48.04
N GLN A 45 10.08 -51.76 -47.96
CA GLN A 45 8.95 -51.44 -48.84
C GLN A 45 7.66 -52.28 -48.89
N GLN A 46 6.57 -51.51 -48.66
CA GLN A 46 5.33 -51.43 -49.45
C GLN A 46 4.18 -52.44 -49.29
N GLN A 47 3.05 -51.84 -48.90
CA GLN A 47 1.73 -51.85 -49.56
C GLN A 47 0.67 -52.93 -49.26
N GLN A 48 -0.52 -52.35 -49.00
CA GLN A 48 -1.88 -52.74 -49.45
C GLN A 48 -2.57 -53.90 -48.71
N GLN A 49 -3.59 -53.56 -47.91
CA GLN A 49 -5.03 -53.51 -48.25
C GLN A 49 -5.70 -54.90 -48.18
N GLN A 50 -6.66 -55.04 -47.28
CA GLN A 50 -8.05 -55.32 -47.67
C GLN A 50 -9.04 -55.13 -46.51
N GLN A 51 -10.04 -54.29 -46.79
CA GLN A 51 -11.32 -54.19 -46.10
C GLN A 51 -12.20 -55.42 -46.42
N THR A 52 -13.14 -55.75 -45.53
CA THR A 52 -14.57 -56.08 -45.80
C THR A 52 -15.29 -56.05 -44.44
N GLN A 53 -15.98 -54.95 -44.08
CA GLN A 53 -17.43 -54.70 -44.21
C GLN A 53 -18.37 -55.66 -43.45
N LEU A 54 -19.20 -55.10 -42.55
CA LEU A 54 -20.68 -54.98 -42.61
C LEU A 54 -21.16 -54.40 -41.24
N SER A 55 -21.64 -53.14 -41.19
CA SER A 55 -23.07 -52.70 -41.26
C SER A 55 -23.83 -52.99 -39.95
N SER A 56 -24.61 -52.09 -39.32
CA SER A 56 -25.40 -50.95 -39.81
C SER A 56 -26.03 -50.13 -38.65
N ASN A 57 -26.20 -48.81 -38.89
CA ASN A 57 -27.35 -47.91 -38.55
C ASN A 57 -27.88 -47.83 -37.09
N SER A 58 -28.32 -46.70 -36.53
CA SER A 58 -28.80 -45.40 -37.06
C SER A 58 -29.03 -44.41 -35.90
N GLU A 59 -28.78 -43.11 -36.11
CA GLU A 59 -29.43 -42.01 -35.35
C GLU A 59 -30.82 -41.70 -35.95
N PRO A 60 -31.74 -41.07 -35.19
CA PRO A 60 -31.91 -39.62 -35.37
C PRO A 60 -32.31 -38.83 -34.08
N THR A 61 -31.95 -37.54 -34.04
CA THR A 61 -32.51 -36.44 -33.22
C THR A 61 -33.68 -35.75 -33.97
N PRO A 62 -34.34 -34.67 -33.50
CA PRO A 62 -34.87 -34.23 -32.18
C PRO A 62 -36.40 -33.88 -32.25
N GLU A 63 -37.06 -33.46 -31.15
CA GLU A 63 -38.00 -32.29 -31.06
C GLU A 63 -38.90 -32.30 -29.79
N ALA A 64 -39.54 -31.14 -29.56
CA ALA A 64 -39.99 -30.56 -28.29
C ALA A 64 -41.46 -30.81 -27.87
N VAL A 65 -41.86 -30.25 -26.71
CA VAL A 65 -43.08 -29.42 -26.44
C VAL A 65 -43.77 -29.72 -25.07
N THR A 66 -43.58 -28.78 -24.13
CA THR A 66 -44.56 -27.93 -23.38
C THR A 66 -45.80 -28.49 -22.64
N VAL A 67 -45.76 -28.32 -21.29
CA VAL A 67 -46.68 -27.59 -20.35
C VAL A 67 -48.20 -27.87 -20.29
N LYS A 68 -48.70 -28.06 -19.05
CA LYS A 68 -49.81 -27.34 -18.33
C LYS A 68 -50.33 -28.22 -17.17
N THR A 69 -50.84 -27.81 -16.01
CA THR A 69 -51.00 -26.58 -15.19
C THR A 69 -51.69 -27.07 -13.89
N ASN A 70 -51.42 -26.46 -12.74
CA ASN A 70 -52.50 -26.05 -11.81
C ASN A 70 -51.99 -25.07 -10.73
N ASP A 71 -52.80 -24.03 -10.57
CA ASP A 71 -52.74 -22.84 -9.73
C ASP A 71 -52.85 -23.17 -8.21
N GLY A 72 -52.61 -22.28 -7.23
CA GLY A 72 -52.32 -20.84 -7.20
C GLY A 72 -52.34 -20.29 -5.75
N ALA A 73 -51.87 -19.04 -5.61
CA ALA A 73 -51.90 -18.09 -4.47
C ALA A 73 -50.97 -18.35 -3.25
N SER A 74 -50.32 -17.38 -2.59
CA SER A 74 -49.89 -15.99 -2.86
C SER A 74 -49.03 -15.53 -1.66
N ALA A 75 -47.96 -14.78 -1.95
CA ALA A 75 -47.24 -13.77 -1.13
C ALA A 75 -46.55 -14.14 0.22
N ALA A 76 -45.22 -13.98 0.26
CA ALA A 76 -44.49 -13.24 1.32
C ALA A 76 -43.03 -12.98 0.88
N ALA A 77 -42.77 -11.75 0.42
CA ALA A 77 -41.44 -11.24 0.12
C ALA A 77 -40.88 -10.47 1.33
N ALA A 78 -39.56 -10.59 1.50
CA ALA A 78 -38.60 -9.68 2.12
C ALA A 78 -39.13 -8.60 3.10
N ALA A 79 -38.74 -8.74 4.37
CA ALA A 79 -38.80 -7.66 5.36
C ALA A 79 -37.39 -7.12 5.63
N ALA A 80 -37.15 -5.89 5.18
CA ALA A 80 -36.12 -4.99 5.69
C ALA A 80 -36.58 -4.34 7.01
N PRO A 81 -35.69 -3.87 7.90
CA PRO A 81 -36.07 -2.96 8.96
C PRO A 81 -35.91 -1.49 8.53
N ALA A 82 -36.82 -0.69 9.06
CA ALA A 82 -37.26 0.61 8.59
C ALA A 82 -36.36 1.82 8.95
N ILE A 83 -36.50 2.83 8.10
CA ILE A 83 -36.07 4.23 8.24
C ILE A 83 -37.06 5.02 9.12
N LEU A 84 -36.57 5.98 9.90
CA LEU A 84 -37.30 7.17 10.41
C LEU A 84 -36.39 8.41 10.26
N PRO A 85 -36.93 9.65 10.23
CA PRO A 85 -36.96 10.43 9.00
C PRO A 85 -35.87 11.51 8.86
N GLU A 86 -35.70 11.85 7.59
CA GLU A 86 -34.95 12.95 6.98
C GLU A 86 -35.41 14.33 7.49
N VAL A 87 -34.47 15.12 8.01
CA VAL A 87 -34.62 16.57 8.18
C VAL A 87 -33.97 17.22 6.97
N THR A 88 -34.81 17.80 6.12
CA THR A 88 -34.44 18.63 4.98
C THR A 88 -33.82 19.94 5.47
N ILE A 89 -32.56 20.22 5.13
CA ILE A 89 -32.02 21.58 5.12
C ILE A 89 -31.68 21.88 3.66
N SER A 90 -32.54 22.69 3.04
CA SER A 90 -32.30 23.25 1.71
C SER A 90 -31.17 24.28 1.77
N GLU A 91 -30.15 24.08 0.96
CA GLU A 91 -29.24 25.13 0.51
C GLU A 91 -30.02 26.16 -0.32
N ALA A 92 -29.77 27.44 -0.07
CA ALA A 92 -30.05 28.53 -0.99
C ALA A 92 -28.75 29.30 -1.24
N PRO A 93 -28.56 29.85 -2.45
CA PRO A 93 -27.24 30.13 -3.00
C PRO A 93 -26.70 31.53 -2.71
N ASP A 94 -25.37 31.62 -2.78
CA ASP A 94 -24.62 32.85 -3.02
C ASP A 94 -24.97 33.47 -4.38
N HIS A 95 -25.27 34.76 -4.41
CA HIS A 95 -24.74 35.67 -5.45
C HIS A 95 -24.86 37.16 -5.06
N ASN A 96 -23.68 37.75 -4.85
CA ASN A 96 -23.14 39.05 -5.32
C ASN A 96 -23.88 40.40 -5.15
N ASP A 97 -23.07 41.32 -4.62
CA ASP A 97 -22.86 42.72 -5.02
C ASP A 97 -24.03 43.72 -4.88
N ARG A 98 -23.93 44.65 -3.92
CA ARG A 98 -23.61 46.06 -4.22
C ARG A 98 -23.62 46.98 -2.99
N ASP A 99 -22.80 48.01 -3.19
CA ASP A 99 -22.49 49.21 -2.43
C ASP A 99 -23.68 50.11 -2.02
N GLU A 100 -23.34 51.12 -1.21
CA GLU A 100 -24.02 52.40 -0.91
C GLU A 100 -25.01 52.51 0.27
N THR A 101 -24.52 53.22 1.31
CA THR A 101 -25.08 54.43 1.95
C THR A 101 -26.57 54.75 1.70
N ASP A 102 -27.36 55.05 2.74
CA ASP A 102 -27.50 56.41 3.32
C ASP A 102 -28.68 56.49 4.33
N ARG A 103 -28.62 57.57 5.10
CA ARG A 103 -29.39 58.15 6.22
C ARG A 103 -30.94 58.11 6.28
N LEU A 104 -31.39 58.53 7.49
CA LEU A 104 -32.61 59.25 7.93
C LEU A 104 -33.75 58.37 8.52
N SER A 105 -33.95 58.40 9.85
CA SER A 105 -34.88 59.27 10.60
C SER A 105 -36.35 59.14 10.13
N THR A 106 -37.38 58.89 10.94
CA THR A 106 -37.83 59.70 12.09
C THR A 106 -39.08 59.04 12.71
N LYS A 107 -39.19 59.12 14.04
CA LYS A 107 -40.38 59.34 14.92
C LYS A 107 -41.80 58.94 14.47
N ASN A 108 -42.53 58.29 15.38
CA ASN A 108 -43.82 58.73 16.01
C ASN A 108 -44.54 57.49 16.62
N SER A 109 -44.68 57.35 17.93
CA SER A 109 -45.64 57.97 18.88
C SER A 109 -47.00 57.25 18.99
N ALA A 110 -47.24 56.76 20.22
CA ALA A 110 -48.51 56.66 20.96
C ALA A 110 -49.60 55.65 20.52
N SER A 111 -49.91 54.68 21.39
CA SER A 111 -51.12 54.67 22.27
C SER A 111 -51.36 53.29 22.94
N ARG A 112 -51.75 53.32 24.23
CA ARG A 112 -52.18 52.24 25.17
C ARG A 112 -53.72 52.01 25.04
N PRO A 113 -54.46 51.16 25.82
CA PRO A 113 -54.18 50.28 27.00
C PRO A 113 -54.95 48.90 26.93
N PRO A 114 -55.49 48.29 28.02
CA PRO A 114 -54.91 47.68 29.24
C PRO A 114 -55.30 46.19 29.42
N ASP A 115 -54.66 45.49 30.37
CA ASP A 115 -55.34 44.70 31.44
C ASP A 115 -54.28 44.09 32.38
N THR A 116 -54.55 44.13 33.69
CA THR A 116 -53.74 43.60 34.81
C THR A 116 -54.58 42.52 35.51
N PRO A 117 -54.04 41.50 36.22
CA PRO A 117 -53.15 41.73 37.39
C PRO A 117 -52.10 40.64 37.73
N THR A 118 -51.31 40.96 38.77
CA THR A 118 -50.61 40.07 39.74
C THR A 118 -49.28 39.46 39.26
N SER A 119 -48.17 39.44 40.00
CA SER A 119 -47.87 39.67 41.41
C SER A 119 -46.33 39.74 41.61
N CYS A 120 -45.90 40.30 42.74
CA CYS A 120 -44.62 40.07 43.44
C CYS A 120 -43.38 40.86 42.98
N ASP A 121 -42.80 41.50 44.00
CA ASP A 121 -41.60 42.32 44.09
C ASP A 121 -40.32 41.61 43.63
N GLU A 122 -39.44 42.37 42.97
CA GLU A 122 -38.07 42.69 43.42
C GLU A 122 -37.35 43.35 42.24
N SER A 123 -37.27 44.68 42.24
CA SER A 123 -36.51 45.43 41.25
C SER A 123 -35.01 45.24 41.51
N MET A 124 -34.44 44.15 40.99
CA MET A 124 -33.02 44.08 40.65
C MET A 124 -32.77 45.13 39.57
N SER A 125 -32.31 46.32 39.94
CA SER A 125 -31.83 47.30 38.97
C SER A 125 -30.62 46.71 38.26
N PHE A 126 -30.82 46.26 37.02
CA PHE A 126 -29.79 45.75 36.14
C PHE A 126 -28.80 46.89 35.80
N ASP A 127 -27.62 46.89 36.43
CA ASP A 127 -26.61 47.94 36.26
C ASP A 127 -25.79 47.68 34.98
N ILE A 128 -26.27 48.25 33.87
CA ILE A 128 -25.63 48.21 32.54
C ILE A 128 -24.20 48.74 32.59
N SER A 129 -23.91 49.66 33.52
CA SER A 129 -22.61 50.31 33.68
C SER A 129 -21.50 49.34 34.10
N GLU A 130 -21.84 48.27 34.82
CA GLU A 130 -20.88 47.25 35.26
C GLU A 130 -20.48 46.33 34.10
N TYR A 131 -21.43 45.98 33.23
CA TYR A 131 -21.16 45.23 32.01
C TYR A 131 -20.35 46.01 30.99
N GLU A 132 -20.62 47.31 30.81
CA GLU A 132 -19.81 48.17 29.93
C GLU A 132 -18.37 48.30 30.43
N ARG A 133 -18.17 48.40 31.75
CA ARG A 133 -16.82 48.42 32.35
C ARG A 133 -16.09 47.10 32.15
N ASN A 134 -16.75 45.97 32.38
CA ASN A 134 -16.16 44.66 32.17
C ASN A 134 -15.85 44.42 30.68
N PHE A 135 -16.74 44.81 29.77
CA PHE A 135 -16.51 44.70 28.33
C PHE A 135 -15.31 45.53 27.86
N ASN A 136 -15.19 46.78 28.33
CA ASN A 136 -14.06 47.64 28.01
C ASN A 136 -12.74 47.09 28.58
N LYS A 137 -12.77 46.49 29.78
CA LYS A 137 -11.62 45.83 30.38
C LYS A 137 -11.18 44.62 29.56
N THR A 138 -12.09 43.72 29.19
CA THR A 138 -11.79 42.54 28.36
C THR A 138 -11.28 42.94 26.97
N THR A 139 -11.83 44.02 26.40
CA THR A 139 -11.37 44.55 25.10
C THR A 139 -9.94 45.09 25.18
N GLN A 140 -9.58 45.72 26.30
CA GLN A 140 -8.23 46.21 26.54
C GLN A 140 -7.24 45.06 26.73
N GLU A 141 -7.60 44.04 27.51
CA GLU A 141 -6.79 42.83 27.71
C GLU A 141 -6.56 42.07 26.39
N ALA A 142 -7.57 42.00 25.51
CA ALA A 142 -7.43 41.40 24.19
C ALA A 142 -6.46 42.17 23.28
N LYS A 143 -6.46 43.51 23.34
CA LYS A 143 -5.51 44.34 22.60
C LYS A 143 -4.08 44.14 23.10
N GLU A 144 -3.87 44.07 24.41
CA GLU A 144 -2.56 43.82 25.00
C GLU A 144 -2.00 42.43 24.60
N LEU A 145 -2.88 41.43 24.49
CA LEU A 145 -2.50 40.10 24.02
C LEU A 145 -2.06 40.12 22.55
N LEU A 146 -2.79 40.84 21.69
CA LEU A 146 -2.45 40.99 20.27
C LEU A 146 -1.10 41.69 20.08
N ASP A 147 -0.85 42.77 20.82
CA ASP A 147 0.45 43.48 20.79
C ASP A 147 1.60 42.57 21.24
N LYS A 148 1.35 41.67 22.21
CA LYS A 148 2.34 40.69 22.66
C LYS A 148 2.61 39.63 21.60
N MET A 149 1.58 39.14 20.91
CA MET A 149 1.73 38.18 19.81
C MET A 149 2.44 38.79 18.60
N GLU A 150 2.18 40.05 18.27
CA GLU A 150 2.87 40.74 17.19
C GLU A 150 4.37 40.89 17.48
N LYS A 151 4.73 41.24 18.73
CA LYS A 151 6.14 41.30 19.17
C LYS A 151 6.81 39.92 19.10
N GLN A 152 6.13 38.85 19.51
CA GLN A 152 6.66 37.49 19.40
C GLN A 152 6.81 37.05 17.95
N SER A 153 5.87 37.41 17.07
CA SER A 153 5.94 37.11 15.64
C SER A 153 7.17 37.75 14.99
N LYS A 154 7.43 39.03 15.27
CA LYS A 154 8.62 39.76 14.80
C LYS A 154 9.92 39.12 15.28
N PHE A 155 9.97 38.69 16.55
CA PHE A 155 11.13 37.99 17.11
C PHE A 155 11.39 36.63 16.43
N VAL A 156 10.34 35.85 16.15
CA VAL A 156 10.46 34.57 15.44
C VAL A 156 10.91 34.78 13.99
N GLU A 157 10.43 35.84 13.34
CA GLU A 157 10.83 36.17 11.97
C GLU A 157 12.32 36.56 11.89
N GLU A 158 12.84 37.30 12.89
CA GLU A 158 14.27 37.63 12.99
C GLU A 158 15.12 36.38 13.26
N ASN A 159 14.73 35.51 14.20
CA ASN A 159 15.45 34.26 14.46
C ASN A 159 15.47 33.33 13.24
N ASN A 160 14.37 33.24 12.49
CA ASN A 160 14.32 32.44 11.26
C ASN A 160 15.21 33.03 10.16
N LYS A 161 15.34 34.36 10.08
CA LYS A 161 16.27 35.02 9.15
C LYS A 161 17.73 34.78 9.53
N GLU A 162 18.04 34.70 10.81
CA GLU A 162 19.38 34.40 11.32
C GLU A 162 19.76 32.94 11.06
N ALA A 163 18.89 31.99 11.41
CA ALA A 163 19.10 30.57 11.11
C ALA A 163 19.26 30.28 9.61
N ALA A 164 18.53 31.00 8.74
CA ALA A 164 18.67 30.89 7.30
C ALA A 164 20.02 31.43 6.78
N LYS A 165 20.64 32.41 7.45
CA LYS A 165 21.98 32.89 7.11
C LYS A 165 23.06 31.90 7.54
N ASP A 166 22.91 31.29 8.73
CA ASP A 166 23.86 30.29 9.23
C ASP A 166 23.86 29.03 8.35
N LEU A 167 22.68 28.58 7.91
CA LEU A 167 22.56 27.47 6.94
C LEU A 167 23.25 27.79 5.60
N ARG A 168 23.13 29.01 5.10
CA ARG A 168 23.82 29.44 3.87
C ARG A 168 25.33 29.47 4.05
N HIS A 169 25.81 29.94 5.20
CA HIS A 169 27.24 29.97 5.50
C HIS A 169 27.83 28.55 5.59
N LEU A 170 27.13 27.62 6.24
CA LEU A 170 27.54 26.22 6.32
C LEU A 170 27.55 25.55 4.95
N GLN A 171 26.59 25.87 4.07
CA GLN A 171 26.55 25.33 2.72
C GLN A 171 27.66 25.88 1.82
N ASP A 172 28.03 27.16 1.98
CA ASP A 172 29.19 27.75 1.29
C ASP A 172 30.53 27.20 1.79
N GLU A 173 30.63 26.87 3.08
CA GLU A 173 31.81 26.27 3.69
C GLU A 173 31.98 24.79 3.30
N PHE A 174 30.87 24.06 3.16
CA PHE A 174 30.82 22.69 2.64
C PHE A 174 31.28 22.62 1.18
N ASN A 175 30.87 23.57 0.34
CA ASN A 175 31.30 23.64 -1.06
C ASN A 175 32.79 23.97 -1.25
N ARG A 176 33.46 24.54 -0.24
CA ARG A 176 34.88 24.96 -0.32
C ARG A 176 35.87 23.90 0.15
N THR A 177 35.46 22.93 0.97
CA THR A 177 36.39 22.05 1.71
C THR A 177 36.61 20.66 1.09
N GLY A 178 35.87 20.30 0.03
CA GLY A 178 36.18 19.20 -0.90
C GLY A 178 37.00 18.01 -0.38
N ILE A 179 36.40 17.11 0.42
CA ILE A 179 36.83 15.71 0.67
C ILE A 179 35.58 14.87 1.07
N PRO A 180 35.61 13.53 1.01
CA PRO A 180 35.20 12.64 -0.09
C PRO A 180 33.75 12.10 0.04
N GLU A 181 33.21 11.57 -1.06
CA GLU A 181 31.88 10.98 -1.22
C GLU A 181 31.42 10.12 -0.03
N VAL A 182 30.53 10.67 0.80
CA VAL A 182 29.50 9.90 1.47
C VAL A 182 28.50 9.53 0.39
N VAL A 183 28.20 8.24 0.22
CA VAL A 183 27.24 7.76 -0.77
C VAL A 183 25.85 8.31 -0.43
N HIS A 184 25.50 9.43 -1.06
CA HIS A 184 24.17 10.01 -1.00
C HIS A 184 23.25 9.15 -1.88
N LYS A 185 22.28 8.46 -1.27
CA LYS A 185 21.10 7.93 -1.98
C LYS A 185 19.85 8.75 -1.69
N THR A 186 20.01 10.02 -1.38
CA THR A 186 18.97 11.05 -1.57
C THR A 186 19.39 11.85 -2.80
N ILE A 187 18.53 11.83 -3.82
CA ILE A 187 18.76 12.47 -5.12
C ILE A 187 18.78 13.98 -4.89
N ASP A 188 19.95 14.53 -4.56
CA ASP A 188 20.20 15.98 -4.51
C ASP A 188 20.75 16.51 -5.85
N ASP A 189 21.01 15.63 -6.82
CA ASP A 189 21.57 16.01 -8.10
C ASP A 189 20.84 15.33 -9.27
N VAL A 190 20.14 16.12 -10.08
CA VAL A 190 19.44 15.68 -11.31
C VAL A 190 20.44 15.08 -12.32
N SER A 191 21.75 15.33 -12.15
CA SER A 191 22.82 14.71 -12.93
C SER A 191 23.26 13.32 -12.44
N GLN A 192 22.83 12.89 -11.24
CA GLN A 192 23.13 11.59 -10.64
C GLN A 192 21.93 10.64 -10.58
N VAL A 193 20.82 10.92 -11.28
CA VAL A 193 19.78 9.91 -11.46
C VAL A 193 20.39 8.80 -12.32
N PRO A 194 20.54 7.55 -11.82
CA PRO A 194 20.96 6.45 -12.65
C PRO A 194 20.03 6.38 -13.86
N THR A 195 20.61 6.26 -15.06
CA THR A 195 19.80 6.04 -16.26
C THR A 195 18.86 4.89 -15.97
N ALA A 196 17.55 5.06 -16.26
CA ALA A 196 16.54 4.06 -15.93
C ALA A 196 17.05 2.68 -16.32
N THR A 197 17.36 1.84 -15.33
CA THR A 197 17.95 0.54 -15.59
C THR A 197 16.89 -0.26 -16.31
N GLU A 198 17.13 -0.61 -17.58
CA GLU A 198 16.27 -1.56 -18.27
C GLU A 198 16.39 -2.91 -17.56
N LEU A 199 15.28 -3.65 -17.49
CA LEU A 199 15.26 -5.01 -16.96
C LEU A 199 16.45 -5.80 -17.54
N PRO A 200 17.29 -6.42 -16.70
CA PRO A 200 18.43 -7.22 -17.17
C PRO A 200 18.03 -8.31 -18.17
N SER A 201 16.80 -8.82 -18.06
CA SER A 201 16.20 -9.82 -18.95
C SER A 201 15.68 -9.27 -20.29
N GLY A 202 15.73 -7.95 -20.49
CA GLY A 202 14.94 -7.26 -21.51
C GLY A 202 13.50 -7.11 -21.03
N GLY A 203 13.06 -5.85 -20.82
CA GLY A 203 11.70 -5.56 -20.36
C GLY A 203 10.64 -5.84 -21.43
N LEU A 204 9.51 -5.12 -21.37
CA LEU A 204 8.49 -5.23 -22.42
C LEU A 204 9.10 -5.03 -23.82
N PRO A 205 8.53 -5.61 -24.90
CA PRO A 205 8.99 -5.36 -26.27
C PRO A 205 8.98 -3.87 -26.62
N LYS A 206 9.97 -3.35 -27.37
CA LYS A 206 10.17 -1.88 -27.57
C LYS A 206 8.92 -1.11 -28.01
N ASN A 207 8.02 -1.71 -28.77
CA ASN A 207 6.80 -1.07 -29.28
C ASN A 207 5.57 -1.26 -28.36
N VAL A 208 5.74 -1.90 -27.21
CA VAL A 208 4.67 -2.18 -26.25
C VAL A 208 4.84 -1.26 -25.05
N GLU A 209 3.86 -0.39 -24.81
CA GLU A 209 3.83 0.51 -23.66
C GLU A 209 3.18 -0.15 -22.44
N SER A 210 2.19 -1.02 -22.65
CA SER A 210 1.54 -1.75 -21.56
C SER A 210 1.01 -3.12 -21.99
N VAL A 211 0.93 -4.03 -21.01
CA VAL A 211 0.37 -5.38 -21.14
C VAL A 211 -0.51 -5.66 -19.93
N LEU A 212 -1.58 -6.43 -20.12
CA LEU A 212 -2.38 -7.01 -19.04
C LEU A 212 -2.00 -8.48 -18.88
N ILE A 213 -1.72 -8.90 -17.66
CA ILE A 213 -1.39 -10.28 -17.32
C ILE A 213 -2.34 -10.83 -16.24
N GLY A 214 -2.49 -12.15 -16.17
CA GLY A 214 -3.24 -12.84 -15.12
C GLY A 214 -4.76 -12.77 -15.24
N GLU A 215 -5.30 -12.27 -16.36
CA GLU A 215 -6.74 -12.26 -16.61
C GLU A 215 -7.31 -13.68 -16.60
N GLY A 216 -8.37 -13.90 -15.81
CA GLY A 216 -9.01 -15.22 -15.65
C GLY A 216 -8.29 -16.18 -14.70
N VAL A 217 -7.12 -15.80 -14.16
CA VAL A 217 -6.35 -16.58 -13.18
C VAL A 217 -6.34 -15.92 -11.81
N LEU A 218 -6.29 -14.58 -11.78
CA LEU A 218 -6.27 -13.77 -10.55
C LEU A 218 -7.70 -13.44 -10.09
N GLU A 219 -7.91 -13.46 -8.77
CA GLU A 219 -9.22 -13.22 -8.15
C GLU A 219 -9.18 -12.06 -7.15
N GLU A 220 -8.25 -12.10 -6.20
CA GLU A 220 -8.14 -11.08 -5.14
C GLU A 220 -6.66 -10.75 -4.89
N ILE A 221 -6.15 -9.80 -5.69
CA ILE A 221 -4.75 -9.41 -5.64
C ILE A 221 -4.46 -8.60 -4.36
N THR A 222 -3.47 -9.06 -3.61
CA THR A 222 -3.01 -8.43 -2.37
C THR A 222 -1.67 -7.72 -2.55
N GLY A 223 -0.91 -8.04 -3.61
CA GLY A 223 0.41 -7.49 -3.84
C GLY A 223 1.01 -7.87 -5.19
N THR A 224 1.95 -7.05 -5.66
CA THR A 224 2.64 -7.23 -6.95
C THR A 224 4.12 -6.90 -6.79
N LEU A 225 5.02 -7.66 -7.39
CA LEU A 225 6.45 -7.43 -7.29
C LEU A 225 7.09 -7.81 -8.61
N VAL A 226 7.79 -6.88 -9.24
CA VAL A 226 8.63 -7.20 -10.39
C VAL A 226 9.95 -7.71 -9.85
N LEU A 227 10.50 -8.78 -10.44
CA LEU A 227 11.77 -9.39 -10.06
C LEU A 227 12.87 -9.07 -11.08
N PRO A 228 14.16 -9.10 -10.68
CA PRO A 228 15.25 -8.72 -11.59
C PRO A 228 15.40 -9.62 -12.82
N ASN A 229 14.89 -10.86 -12.73
CA ASN A 229 14.87 -11.82 -13.82
C ASN A 229 13.75 -11.57 -14.84
N GLY A 230 12.96 -10.49 -14.68
CA GLY A 230 11.85 -10.15 -15.57
C GLY A 230 10.55 -10.89 -15.28
N LEU A 231 10.49 -11.67 -14.20
CA LEU A 231 9.23 -12.26 -13.75
C LEU A 231 8.44 -11.26 -12.90
N VAL A 232 7.13 -11.42 -12.91
CA VAL A 232 6.21 -10.64 -12.08
C VAL A 232 5.56 -11.57 -11.09
N LEU A 233 5.89 -11.38 -9.81
CA LEU A 233 5.26 -12.05 -8.70
C LEU A 233 3.96 -11.33 -8.33
N VAL A 234 2.90 -12.10 -8.16
CA VAL A 234 1.61 -11.63 -7.70
C VAL A 234 1.20 -12.47 -6.50
N THR A 235 0.88 -11.80 -5.39
CA THR A 235 0.23 -12.43 -4.25
C THR A 235 -1.27 -12.24 -4.38
N ASP A 236 -2.01 -13.32 -4.24
CA ASP A 236 -3.46 -13.38 -4.34
C ASP A 236 -4.01 -14.14 -3.14
N GLU A 237 -5.07 -13.60 -2.52
CA GLU A 237 -5.64 -14.18 -1.29
C GLU A 237 -6.24 -15.57 -1.52
N ARG A 238 -6.71 -15.87 -2.73
CA ARG A 238 -7.39 -17.12 -3.08
C ARG A 238 -6.50 -18.05 -3.90
N ALA A 239 -5.76 -17.50 -4.86
CA ALA A 239 -4.95 -18.28 -5.78
C ALA A 239 -3.55 -18.60 -5.22
N GLY A 240 -3.08 -17.90 -4.17
CA GLY A 240 -1.75 -18.09 -3.58
C GLY A 240 -0.71 -17.14 -4.17
N ILE A 241 0.51 -17.62 -4.39
CA ILE A 241 1.60 -16.85 -4.99
C ILE A 241 1.81 -17.35 -6.43
N LEU A 242 1.78 -16.43 -7.39
CA LEU A 242 1.93 -16.72 -8.81
C LEU A 242 3.12 -15.94 -9.37
N LEU A 243 3.91 -16.59 -10.23
CA LEU A 243 4.94 -15.97 -11.05
C LEU A 243 4.49 -15.95 -12.50
N PHE A 244 4.49 -14.77 -13.10
CA PHE A 244 4.21 -14.56 -14.51
C PHE A 244 5.48 -14.16 -15.25
N ASN A 245 5.60 -14.60 -16.50
CA ASN A 245 6.51 -13.96 -17.44
C ASN A 245 5.90 -12.64 -17.96
N LEU A 246 6.66 -11.85 -18.73
CA LEU A 246 6.17 -10.60 -19.32
C LEU A 246 5.13 -10.81 -20.44
N GLU A 247 5.01 -12.03 -20.96
CA GLU A 247 4.02 -12.42 -21.98
C GLU A 247 2.65 -12.74 -21.36
N GLY A 248 2.60 -12.98 -20.05
CA GLY A 248 1.40 -13.26 -19.28
C GLY A 248 1.20 -14.74 -18.92
N ASP A 249 2.13 -15.62 -19.25
CA ASP A 249 2.08 -17.03 -18.88
C ASP A 249 2.49 -17.23 -17.42
N VAL A 250 1.82 -18.17 -16.75
CA VAL A 250 2.17 -18.61 -15.40
C VAL A 250 3.39 -19.53 -15.47
N VAL A 251 4.51 -19.07 -14.91
CA VAL A 251 5.77 -19.84 -14.81
C VAL A 251 5.74 -20.75 -13.59
N ALA A 252 5.23 -20.25 -12.47
CA ALA A 252 5.10 -21.03 -11.24
C ALA A 252 3.88 -20.56 -10.44
N LYS A 253 3.31 -21.47 -9.66
CA LYS A 253 2.21 -21.21 -8.73
C LYS A 253 2.40 -22.06 -7.48
N ILE A 254 2.38 -21.42 -6.32
CA ILE A 254 2.35 -22.11 -5.02
C ILE A 254 1.14 -21.64 -4.22
N ASN A 255 0.49 -22.57 -3.54
CA ASN A 255 -0.52 -22.27 -2.54
C ASN A 255 -0.41 -23.29 -1.40
N PRO A 256 0.65 -23.20 -0.57
CA PRO A 256 0.90 -24.17 0.47
C PRO A 256 -0.19 -24.11 1.55
N PRO A 257 -0.82 -25.24 1.95
CA PRO A 257 -1.92 -25.25 2.91
C PRO A 257 -1.53 -24.77 4.32
N GLU A 258 -0.25 -24.84 4.66
CA GLU A 258 0.32 -24.34 5.91
C GLU A 258 0.30 -22.81 6.03
N PHE A 259 0.09 -22.11 4.92
CA PHE A 259 0.06 -20.65 4.85
C PHE A 259 -1.24 -20.13 4.23
N ARG A 260 -1.65 -18.94 4.65
CA ARG A 260 -2.77 -18.22 4.02
C ARG A 260 -2.56 -16.72 4.11
N ARG A 261 -3.36 -15.95 3.37
CA ARG A 261 -3.32 -14.47 3.36
C ARG A 261 -1.91 -13.94 3.09
N PHE A 262 -1.38 -14.25 1.91
CA PHE A 262 -0.12 -13.69 1.40
C PHE A 262 -0.27 -12.21 1.05
N TRP A 263 0.52 -11.34 1.67
CA TRP A 263 0.38 -9.88 1.58
C TRP A 263 1.76 -9.22 1.44
N SER A 264 1.77 -8.05 0.81
CA SER A 264 2.92 -7.14 0.77
C SER A 264 4.26 -7.80 0.42
N PRO A 265 4.41 -8.37 -0.79
CA PRO A 265 5.68 -8.92 -1.22
C PRO A 265 6.77 -7.84 -1.30
N VAL A 266 7.99 -8.17 -0.84
CA VAL A 266 9.18 -7.32 -0.89
C VAL A 266 10.35 -8.14 -1.41
N TYR A 267 11.09 -7.61 -2.39
CA TYR A 267 12.34 -8.22 -2.86
C TYR A 267 13.53 -7.61 -2.14
N HIS A 268 14.41 -8.44 -1.60
CA HIS A 268 15.64 -7.98 -0.94
C HIS A 268 16.72 -9.05 -0.94
N LYS A 269 17.97 -8.71 -1.31
CA LYS A 269 19.13 -9.61 -1.32
C LYS A 269 18.80 -11.01 -1.89
N GLU A 270 18.23 -11.06 -3.10
CA GLU A 270 17.83 -12.32 -3.78
C GLU A 270 16.74 -13.16 -3.10
N HIS A 271 16.08 -12.60 -2.09
CA HIS A 271 14.96 -13.24 -1.41
C HIS A 271 13.68 -12.44 -1.57
N ILE A 272 12.58 -13.15 -1.46
CA ILE A 272 11.23 -12.61 -1.47
C ILE A 272 10.67 -12.74 -0.05
N LEU A 273 10.28 -11.63 0.54
CA LEU A 273 9.65 -11.56 1.85
C LEU A 273 8.17 -11.28 1.68
N ILE A 274 7.32 -12.09 2.31
CA ILE A 274 5.86 -11.99 2.20
C ILE A 274 5.26 -12.10 3.60
N LEU A 275 4.26 -11.27 3.91
CA LEU A 275 3.44 -11.44 5.11
C LEU A 275 2.41 -12.56 4.86
N ALA A 276 2.31 -13.50 5.79
CA ALA A 276 1.30 -14.55 5.72
C ALA A 276 0.94 -15.06 7.11
N ASP A 277 -0.25 -15.62 7.24
CA ASP A 277 -0.61 -16.38 8.43
C ASP A 277 -0.05 -17.80 8.29
N ALA A 278 0.63 -18.29 9.32
CA ALA A 278 1.07 -19.67 9.43
C ALA A 278 0.41 -20.33 10.64
N GLN A 279 0.14 -21.63 10.54
CA GLN A 279 -0.43 -22.37 11.65
C GLN A 279 0.64 -22.73 12.69
N ASN A 280 0.41 -22.37 13.94
CA ASN A 280 1.25 -22.77 15.07
C ASN A 280 0.88 -24.17 15.58
N ALA A 281 1.70 -24.72 16.49
CA ALA A 281 1.50 -26.04 17.08
C ALA A 281 0.10 -26.22 17.73
N ASP A 282 -0.47 -25.14 18.25
CA ASP A 282 -1.80 -25.10 18.87
C ASP A 282 -2.95 -24.92 17.85
N SER A 283 -2.67 -25.08 16.56
CA SER A 283 -3.62 -24.86 15.45
C SER A 283 -4.15 -23.42 15.32
N HIS A 284 -3.58 -22.46 16.02
CA HIS A 284 -3.87 -21.04 15.87
C HIS A 284 -3.07 -20.45 14.70
N TRP A 285 -3.71 -19.53 13.97
CA TRP A 285 -3.08 -18.82 12.88
C TRP A 285 -2.37 -17.58 13.42
N VAL A 286 -1.07 -17.50 13.18
CA VAL A 286 -0.24 -16.39 13.64
C VAL A 286 0.44 -15.74 12.44
N ARG A 287 0.54 -14.40 12.48
CA ARG A 287 1.12 -13.61 11.41
C ARG A 287 2.64 -13.76 11.40
N HIS A 288 3.22 -14.04 10.24
CA HIS A 288 4.65 -14.21 10.04
C HIS A 288 5.13 -13.41 8.82
N VAL A 289 6.42 -13.06 8.82
CA VAL A 289 7.18 -12.74 7.61
C VAL A 289 7.82 -14.03 7.12
N ILE A 290 7.43 -14.48 5.92
CA ILE A 290 7.98 -15.68 5.29
C ILE A 290 9.00 -15.28 4.24
N LYS A 291 10.15 -15.96 4.26
CA LYS A 291 11.24 -15.81 3.31
C LYS A 291 11.22 -16.94 2.29
N PHE A 292 11.15 -16.56 1.02
CA PHE A 292 11.27 -17.43 -0.13
C PHE A 292 12.51 -17.08 -0.96
N THR A 293 13.04 -18.05 -1.71
CA THR A 293 13.97 -17.79 -2.81
C THR A 293 13.21 -17.19 -4.01
N VAL A 294 13.94 -16.67 -5.00
CA VAL A 294 13.36 -16.17 -6.26
C VAL A 294 12.51 -17.24 -6.99
N ASP A 295 12.89 -18.52 -6.83
CA ASP A 295 12.19 -19.67 -7.41
C ASP A 295 11.02 -20.17 -6.53
N LEU A 296 10.57 -19.37 -5.55
CA LEU A 296 9.49 -19.68 -4.61
C LEU A 296 9.76 -20.88 -3.69
N GLN A 297 11.02 -21.20 -3.41
CA GLN A 297 11.34 -22.22 -2.40
C GLN A 297 11.32 -21.59 -1.01
N TYR A 298 10.67 -22.25 -0.06
CA TYR A 298 10.62 -21.79 1.34
C TYR A 298 12.03 -21.83 1.97
N VAL A 299 12.39 -20.78 2.71
CA VAL A 299 13.69 -20.67 3.39
C VAL A 299 13.53 -20.60 4.90
N ALA A 300 12.69 -19.68 5.39
CA ALA A 300 12.51 -19.42 6.82
C ALA A 300 11.26 -18.57 7.07
N LYS A 301 10.89 -18.41 8.35
CA LYS A 301 9.86 -17.47 8.79
C LYS A 301 10.26 -16.77 10.09
N ILE A 302 9.75 -15.57 10.31
CA ILE A 302 9.87 -14.82 11.56
C ILE A 302 8.46 -14.45 12.00
N GLU A 303 8.13 -14.73 13.27
CA GLU A 303 6.82 -14.38 13.84
C GLU A 303 6.71 -12.85 13.99
N CYS A 304 5.56 -12.29 13.59
CA CYS A 304 5.23 -10.89 13.85
C CYS A 304 4.75 -10.71 15.30
N PRO A 305 4.54 -9.48 15.80
CA PRO A 305 4.00 -9.28 17.15
C PRO A 305 2.70 -10.08 17.39
N ALA A 306 2.69 -10.93 18.43
CA ALA A 306 1.65 -11.95 18.65
C ALA A 306 0.22 -11.38 18.72
N TRP A 307 0.05 -10.16 19.24
CA TRP A 307 -1.24 -9.49 19.35
C TRP A 307 -1.92 -9.23 17.98
N LEU A 308 -1.17 -9.27 16.87
CA LEU A 308 -1.73 -9.16 15.51
C LEU A 308 -2.73 -10.28 15.20
N ALA A 309 -2.59 -11.44 15.84
CA ALA A 309 -3.53 -12.55 15.68
C ALA A 309 -4.90 -12.26 16.32
N GLU A 310 -4.97 -11.33 17.27
CA GLU A 310 -6.17 -11.02 18.06
C GLU A 310 -6.99 -9.85 17.48
N CYS A 311 -6.42 -9.09 16.55
CA CYS A 311 -7.00 -7.86 16.01
C CYS A 311 -7.46 -8.00 14.56
N THR A 312 -8.54 -7.31 14.20
CA THR A 312 -8.95 -7.15 12.80
C THR A 312 -8.04 -6.17 12.09
N ILE A 313 -7.12 -6.68 11.27
CA ILE A 313 -6.23 -5.87 10.44
C ILE A 313 -6.88 -5.63 9.07
N LEU A 314 -7.02 -4.36 8.69
CA LEU A 314 -7.59 -3.96 7.40
C LEU A 314 -6.52 -3.84 6.32
N ARG A 315 -5.35 -3.32 6.70
CA ARG A 315 -4.20 -3.15 5.82
C ARG A 315 -2.90 -3.37 6.57
N GLU A 316 -1.93 -3.88 5.85
CA GLU A 316 -0.56 -4.04 6.33
C GLU A 316 0.42 -3.86 5.19
N ARG A 317 1.59 -3.33 5.53
CA ARG A 317 2.66 -3.10 4.56
C ARG A 317 4.00 -3.40 5.19
N LEU A 318 4.74 -4.27 4.53
CA LEU A 318 6.14 -4.53 4.78
C LEU A 318 6.99 -3.62 3.88
N SER A 319 8.06 -3.06 4.45
CA SER A 319 9.09 -2.36 3.71
C SER A 319 10.46 -2.65 4.33
N ILE A 320 11.53 -2.56 3.55
CA ILE A 320 12.88 -2.85 4.02
C ILE A 320 13.79 -1.68 3.70
N ALA A 321 14.58 -1.26 4.69
CA ALA A 321 15.63 -0.28 4.49
C ALA A 321 16.91 -0.93 3.97
N TYR A 322 17.82 -0.12 3.44
CA TYR A 322 19.13 -0.61 2.97
C TYR A 322 20.00 -1.16 4.09
N THR A 323 19.71 -0.83 5.35
CA THR A 323 20.38 -1.32 6.56
C THR A 323 19.84 -2.66 7.06
N ASP A 324 19.02 -3.36 6.27
CA ASP A 324 18.39 -4.64 6.63
C ASP A 324 17.35 -4.56 7.75
N TYR A 325 16.99 -3.35 8.19
CA TYR A 325 15.85 -3.15 9.07
C TYR A 325 14.55 -3.33 8.28
N LEU A 326 13.69 -4.20 8.80
CA LEU A 326 12.35 -4.42 8.27
C LEU A 326 11.36 -3.52 9.01
N TYR A 327 10.44 -2.91 8.28
CA TYR A 327 9.41 -2.06 8.83
C TYR A 327 8.05 -2.65 8.48
N LEU A 328 7.19 -2.75 9.49
CA LEU A 328 5.81 -3.20 9.35
C LEU A 328 4.87 -2.06 9.73
N CYS A 329 4.06 -1.63 8.77
CA CYS A 329 2.95 -0.72 8.98
C CYS A 329 1.67 -1.54 9.07
N VAL A 330 0.85 -1.27 10.07
CA VAL A 330 -0.42 -1.97 10.33
C VAL A 330 -1.53 -0.93 10.49
N CYS A 331 -2.66 -1.16 9.83
CA CYS A 331 -3.88 -0.38 9.99
C CYS A 331 -5.03 -1.32 10.32
N GLY A 332 -5.54 -1.22 11.54
CA GLY A 332 -6.78 -1.84 11.97
C GLY A 332 -7.99 -0.92 11.73
N GLU A 333 -9.12 -1.28 12.34
CA GLU A 333 -10.35 -0.48 12.24
C GLU A 333 -10.24 0.87 12.96
N THR A 334 -9.66 0.85 14.16
CA THR A 334 -9.61 1.98 15.11
C THR A 334 -8.20 2.45 15.42
N PHE A 335 -7.17 1.77 14.92
CA PHE A 335 -5.78 2.08 15.20
C PHE A 335 -4.88 1.88 13.97
N SER A 336 -3.71 2.50 14.02
CA SER A 336 -2.58 2.19 13.15
C SER A 336 -1.30 2.14 13.97
N GLY A 337 -0.33 1.34 13.52
CA GLY A 337 0.96 1.22 14.17
C GLY A 337 2.10 1.01 13.18
N ILE A 338 3.30 1.39 13.61
CA ILE A 338 4.55 1.19 12.89
C ILE A 338 5.48 0.41 13.80
N TYR A 339 6.03 -0.68 13.27
CA TYR A 339 6.93 -1.58 13.97
C TYR A 339 8.23 -1.71 13.16
N GLU A 340 9.33 -1.87 13.87
CA GLU A 340 10.65 -2.11 13.31
C GLU A 340 11.11 -3.50 13.75
N LEU A 341 11.55 -4.32 12.81
CA LEU A 341 12.27 -5.56 13.05
C LEU A 341 13.75 -5.29 12.77
N THR A 342 14.52 -5.36 13.84
CA THR A 342 15.98 -5.24 13.81
C THR A 342 16.63 -6.47 13.16
N PRO A 343 17.85 -6.37 12.60
CA PRO A 343 18.57 -7.52 12.07
C PRO A 343 18.79 -8.65 13.08
N ILE A 344 18.79 -8.37 14.38
CA ILE A 344 18.88 -9.42 15.41
C ILE A 344 17.57 -10.21 15.60
N GLY A 345 16.52 -9.92 14.83
CA GLY A 345 15.24 -10.62 14.88
C GLY A 345 14.27 -10.11 15.96
N GLN A 346 14.51 -8.91 16.49
CA GLN A 346 13.65 -8.31 17.53
C GLN A 346 12.72 -7.25 16.95
N TRP A 347 11.41 -7.40 17.19
CA TRP A 347 10.38 -6.38 16.92
C TRP A 347 10.35 -5.30 18.00
N THR A 348 10.27 -4.04 17.58
CA THR A 348 10.10 -2.86 18.40
C THR A 348 8.94 -2.02 17.87
N GLU A 349 8.03 -1.60 18.74
CA GLU A 349 6.98 -0.64 18.38
C GLU A 349 7.60 0.76 18.28
N LEU A 350 7.49 1.39 17.12
CA LEU A 350 7.94 2.76 16.89
C LEU A 350 6.83 3.78 17.19
N GLU A 351 5.60 3.43 16.82
CA GLU A 351 4.42 4.27 17.03
C GLU A 351 3.14 3.44 17.03
N TYR A 352 2.23 3.83 17.93
CA TYR A 352 0.84 3.39 17.94
C TYR A 352 -0.09 4.62 18.00
N LYS A 353 -1.07 4.69 17.09
CA LYS A 353 -2.03 5.79 17.01
C LYS A 353 -3.45 5.29 16.88
N LEU A 354 -4.31 5.83 17.74
CA LEU A 354 -5.75 5.67 17.63
C LEU A 354 -6.30 6.62 16.56
N SER A 355 -7.31 6.16 15.83
CA SER A 355 -8.07 6.93 14.83
C SER A 355 -7.30 7.40 13.59
N GLU A 356 -5.99 7.14 13.48
CA GLU A 356 -5.25 7.31 12.23
C GLU A 356 -5.32 6.03 11.39
N ALA A 357 -5.24 6.19 10.07
CA ALA A 357 -5.29 5.09 9.11
C ALA A 357 -4.03 5.10 8.23
N TYR A 358 -3.01 4.36 8.61
CA TYR A 358 -1.77 4.21 7.84
C TYR A 358 -1.98 3.18 6.74
N ILE A 359 -2.32 3.65 5.54
CA ILE A 359 -2.81 2.79 4.46
C ILE A 359 -1.68 2.19 3.61
N ASP A 360 -0.49 2.78 3.66
CA ASP A 360 0.73 2.28 3.00
C ASP A 360 1.99 2.88 3.63
N MET A 361 3.14 2.24 3.40
CA MET A 361 4.45 2.66 3.89
C MET A 361 5.58 2.25 2.95
N SER A 362 6.61 3.08 2.85
CA SER A 362 7.84 2.75 2.13
C SER A 362 9.09 3.29 2.85
N ALA A 363 10.11 2.46 3.02
CA ALA A 363 11.44 2.88 3.46
C ALA A 363 12.09 3.71 2.36
N PHE A 364 12.22 5.01 2.61
CA PHE A 364 12.54 5.99 1.59
C PHE A 364 14.05 6.20 1.44
N ALA A 365 14.73 6.49 2.54
CA ALA A 365 16.17 6.78 2.54
C ALA A 365 16.82 6.37 3.86
N THR A 366 18.12 6.16 3.83
CA THR A 366 18.93 5.98 5.04
C THR A 366 20.09 6.97 4.98
N ILE A 367 20.20 7.84 5.97
CA ILE A 367 21.20 8.92 6.07
C ILE A 367 21.96 8.73 7.38
N GLY A 368 23.15 8.14 7.30
CA GLY A 368 23.92 7.74 8.48
C GLY A 368 23.10 6.77 9.35
N PRO A 369 22.87 7.07 10.65
CA PRO A 369 22.08 6.21 11.55
C PRO A 369 20.57 6.41 11.45
N ILE A 370 20.09 7.28 10.54
CA ILE A 370 18.67 7.64 10.44
C ILE A 370 18.04 6.96 9.24
N THR A 371 16.98 6.20 9.45
CA THR A 371 16.12 5.68 8.38
C THR A 371 14.89 6.56 8.26
N GLN A 372 14.62 7.07 7.05
CA GLN A 372 13.43 7.82 6.72
C GLN A 372 12.37 6.89 6.11
N LEU A 373 11.18 6.91 6.68
CA LEU A 373 10.00 6.20 6.20
C LEU A 373 8.98 7.20 5.65
N LEU A 374 8.35 6.86 4.53
CA LEU A 374 7.15 7.53 4.05
C LEU A 374 5.93 6.71 4.46
N VAL A 375 5.00 7.32 5.17
CA VAL A 375 3.78 6.67 5.66
C VAL A 375 2.57 7.45 5.15
N VAL A 376 1.63 6.77 4.50
CA VAL A 376 0.45 7.41 3.93
C VAL A 376 -0.70 7.36 4.92
N GLU A 377 -1.19 8.52 5.34
CA GLU A 377 -2.38 8.64 6.18
C GLU A 377 -3.61 8.81 5.27
N GLY A 378 -4.46 7.79 5.23
CA GLY A 378 -5.53 7.66 4.26
C GLY A 378 -6.80 8.45 4.55
N ARG A 379 -7.07 8.83 5.81
CA ARG A 379 -8.27 9.56 6.22
C ARG A 379 -8.12 11.07 6.01
N LYS A 380 -6.94 11.59 6.30
CA LYS A 380 -6.52 12.99 6.25
C LYS A 380 -5.76 13.33 4.96
N ASN A 381 -5.43 12.33 4.15
CA ASN A 381 -4.88 12.48 2.80
C ASN A 381 -3.53 13.23 2.75
N TYR A 382 -2.60 12.84 3.62
CA TYR A 382 -1.21 13.33 3.58
C TYR A 382 -0.22 12.19 3.69
N VAL A 383 1.05 12.48 3.40
CA VAL A 383 2.17 11.57 3.64
C VAL A 383 3.00 12.12 4.79
N LEU A 384 3.38 11.25 5.72
CA LEU A 384 4.33 11.54 6.79
C LEU A 384 5.72 11.10 6.35
N LEU A 385 6.70 11.99 6.44
CA LEU A 385 8.10 11.63 6.48
C LEU A 385 8.49 11.42 7.94
N VAL A 386 8.76 10.17 8.30
CA VAL A 386 9.08 9.72 9.66
C VAL A 386 10.57 9.39 9.70
N SER A 387 11.33 10.04 10.57
CA SER A 387 12.75 9.75 10.76
C SER A 387 12.93 8.84 11.97
N VAL A 388 13.49 7.66 11.76
CA VAL A 388 13.75 6.64 12.78
C VAL A 388 15.24 6.58 13.06
N ARG A 389 15.61 6.58 14.33
CA ARG A 389 16.98 6.39 14.80
C ARG A 389 16.95 5.61 16.10
N GLU A 390 17.85 4.63 16.25
CA GLU A 390 17.97 3.82 17.48
C GLU A 390 16.60 3.23 17.91
N SER A 391 15.83 2.71 16.94
CA SER A 391 14.49 2.17 17.13
C SER A 391 13.48 3.14 17.78
N GLN A 392 13.65 4.44 17.55
CA GLN A 392 12.72 5.48 18.00
C GLN A 392 12.46 6.49 16.88
N ILE A 393 11.27 7.07 16.87
CA ILE A 393 10.97 8.16 15.95
C ILE A 393 11.49 9.47 16.52
N VAL A 394 12.42 10.10 15.80
CA VAL A 394 13.08 11.35 16.21
C VAL A 394 12.50 12.59 15.54
N ASP A 395 11.90 12.45 14.35
CA ASP A 395 11.27 13.56 13.63
C ASP A 395 10.09 13.09 12.78
N LYS A 396 9.11 13.98 12.58
CA LYS A 396 7.91 13.75 11.76
C LYS A 396 7.51 15.01 11.02
N LYS A 397 7.47 14.90 9.69
CA LYS A 397 7.02 15.98 8.80
C LYS A 397 5.82 15.55 7.98
N ARG A 398 4.75 16.36 7.99
CA ARG A 398 3.58 16.17 7.11
C ARG A 398 3.82 16.79 5.75
N MET A 399 3.43 16.09 4.69
CA MET A 399 3.64 16.48 3.30
C MET A 399 2.38 16.22 2.48
N ALA A 400 2.01 17.18 1.66
CA ALA A 400 0.90 17.08 0.71
C ALA A 400 1.47 16.81 -0.69
N ILE A 401 1.82 15.56 -0.98
CA ILE A 401 2.44 15.16 -2.24
C ILE A 401 1.45 15.25 -3.41
N CYS A 402 0.22 14.82 -3.17
CA CYS A 402 -0.91 14.89 -4.10
C CYS A 402 -2.22 14.97 -3.29
N GLU A 403 -3.35 15.15 -3.97
CA GLU A 403 -4.64 15.41 -3.30
C GLU A 403 -5.13 14.26 -2.40
N ARG A 404 -5.01 13.02 -2.87
CA ARG A 404 -5.39 11.81 -2.11
C ARG A 404 -4.35 10.72 -2.29
N PRO A 405 -3.22 10.77 -1.57
CA PRO A 405 -2.19 9.75 -1.67
C PRO A 405 -2.76 8.37 -1.30
N GLY A 406 -2.30 7.36 -2.02
CA GLY A 406 -2.61 5.95 -1.87
C GLY A 406 -1.32 5.16 -1.71
N ALA A 407 -1.15 4.10 -2.48
CA ALA A 407 0.09 3.33 -2.46
C ALA A 407 1.32 4.16 -2.91
N LEU A 408 2.50 3.78 -2.44
CA LEU A 408 3.81 4.31 -2.77
C LEU A 408 4.70 3.20 -3.33
N ALA A 409 5.53 3.55 -4.31
CA ALA A 409 6.59 2.67 -4.77
C ALA A 409 7.86 3.49 -5.05
N ARG A 410 9.01 2.88 -4.80
CA ARG A 410 10.31 3.42 -5.17
C ARG A 410 10.98 2.46 -6.11
N ASP A 411 11.60 2.99 -7.15
CA ASP A 411 12.43 2.18 -8.03
C ASP A 411 13.90 2.14 -7.59
N GLU A 412 14.72 1.42 -8.35
CA GLU A 412 16.15 1.20 -8.08
C GLU A 412 16.96 2.49 -8.20
N ALA A 413 16.48 3.43 -9.03
CA ALA A 413 17.08 4.75 -9.19
C ALA A 413 16.69 5.70 -8.05
N GLY A 414 15.84 5.27 -7.11
CA GLY A 414 15.38 6.09 -5.99
C GLY A 414 14.21 7.00 -6.32
N ARG A 415 13.62 6.88 -7.52
CA ARG A 415 12.47 7.70 -7.93
C ARG A 415 11.22 7.23 -7.19
N LEU A 416 10.48 8.19 -6.65
CA LEU A 416 9.27 7.95 -5.87
C LEU A 416 8.03 8.11 -6.74
N PHE A 417 7.15 7.11 -6.67
CA PHE A 417 5.85 7.10 -7.31
C PHE A 417 4.75 7.05 -6.26
N VAL A 418 3.65 7.75 -6.52
CA VAL A 418 2.46 7.76 -5.66
C VAL A 418 1.21 7.46 -6.48
N ALA A 419 0.35 6.58 -5.98
CA ALA A 419 -0.99 6.40 -6.51
C ALA A 419 -1.89 7.53 -5.98
N ASN A 420 -2.37 8.39 -6.87
CA ASN A 420 -3.33 9.43 -6.52
C ASN A 420 -4.76 8.90 -6.69
N ARG A 421 -5.44 8.66 -5.56
CA ARG A 421 -6.80 8.10 -5.51
C ARG A 421 -7.85 9.06 -6.06
N PHE A 422 -7.57 10.36 -6.11
CA PHE A 422 -8.50 11.36 -6.65
C PHE A 422 -8.52 11.32 -8.18
N SER A 423 -7.34 11.33 -8.82
CA SER A 423 -7.21 11.34 -10.27
C SER A 423 -7.12 9.95 -10.91
N ALA A 424 -7.14 8.88 -10.10
CA ALA A 424 -6.98 7.49 -10.53
C ALA A 424 -5.73 7.31 -11.43
N SER A 425 -4.60 7.83 -10.97
CA SER A 425 -3.33 7.78 -11.71
C SER A 425 -2.13 7.54 -10.80
N ILE A 426 -1.09 6.93 -11.35
CA ILE A 426 0.23 6.85 -10.72
C ILE A 426 1.05 8.06 -11.18
N GLN A 427 1.59 8.81 -10.24
CA GLN A 427 2.32 10.05 -10.47
C GLN A 427 3.77 9.91 -10.00
N LEU A 428 4.71 10.47 -10.76
CA LEU A 428 6.09 10.68 -10.32
C LEU A 428 6.11 11.85 -9.32
N VAL A 429 6.87 11.70 -8.24
CA VAL A 429 7.03 12.71 -7.19
C VAL A 429 8.38 13.40 -7.33
N ASP A 430 8.37 14.74 -7.40
CA ASP A 430 9.56 15.56 -7.17
C ASP A 430 9.87 15.55 -5.68
N THR A 431 10.95 14.88 -5.27
CA THR A 431 11.37 14.74 -3.87
C THR A 431 12.05 16.00 -3.31
N VAL A 432 12.40 16.98 -4.15
CA VAL A 432 12.92 18.28 -3.70
C VAL A 432 11.75 19.16 -3.27
N ARG A 433 10.70 19.21 -4.09
CA ARG A 433 9.50 20.04 -3.84
C ARG A 433 8.42 19.31 -3.06
N TRP A 434 8.51 17.99 -2.94
CA TRP A 434 7.49 17.11 -2.37
C TRP A 434 6.11 17.31 -3.01
N ALA A 435 6.08 17.32 -4.35
CA ALA A 435 4.88 17.51 -5.15
C ALA A 435 4.85 16.55 -6.34
N SER A 436 3.65 16.19 -6.81
CA SER A 436 3.49 15.41 -8.04
C SER A 436 4.02 16.19 -9.25
N GLU A 437 4.94 15.61 -9.99
CA GLU A 437 5.53 16.22 -11.19
C GLU A 437 4.75 15.84 -12.46
N LYS A 438 4.51 14.54 -12.66
CA LYS A 438 3.94 14.02 -13.91
C LYS A 438 3.10 12.76 -13.68
N ASN A 439 2.01 12.62 -14.43
CA ASN A 439 1.24 11.38 -14.52
C ASN A 439 1.99 10.36 -15.40
N VAL A 440 2.24 9.17 -14.84
CA VAL A 440 3.03 8.12 -15.47
C VAL A 440 2.14 6.99 -15.97
N ALA A 441 1.08 6.65 -15.24
CA ALA A 441 0.15 5.59 -15.61
C ALA A 441 -1.27 5.89 -15.12
N ILE A 442 -2.26 5.32 -15.79
CA ILE A 442 -3.65 5.28 -15.30
C ILE A 442 -3.78 4.08 -14.38
N SER A 443 -4.49 4.26 -13.26
CA SER A 443 -4.80 3.21 -12.30
C SER A 443 -6.30 3.20 -11.98
N GLU A 444 -6.73 2.28 -11.13
CA GLU A 444 -8.02 2.40 -10.45
C GLU A 444 -7.92 3.42 -9.30
N ALA A 445 -9.06 3.87 -8.79
CA ALA A 445 -9.10 4.78 -7.63
C ALA A 445 -8.53 4.14 -6.36
N PHE A 446 -8.52 2.82 -6.29
CA PHE A 446 -8.07 2.07 -5.12
C PHE A 446 -6.98 1.06 -5.50
N VAL A 447 -5.74 1.54 -5.51
CA VAL A 447 -4.56 0.68 -5.64
C VAL A 447 -4.08 0.31 -4.24
N ARG A 448 -4.22 -0.97 -3.84
CA ARG A 448 -3.75 -1.47 -2.53
C ARG A 448 -2.22 -1.44 -2.45
N HIS A 449 -1.57 -1.87 -3.52
CA HIS A 449 -0.14 -2.05 -3.64
C HIS A 449 0.25 -1.85 -5.10
N PHE A 450 1.43 -1.36 -5.41
CA PHE A 450 2.04 -1.52 -6.74
C PHE A 450 3.55 -1.50 -6.59
N THR A 451 4.25 -1.98 -7.60
CA THR A 451 5.72 -1.95 -7.65
C THR A 451 6.18 -1.13 -8.84
N ALA A 452 7.27 -0.39 -8.65
CA ALA A 452 8.02 0.29 -9.68
C ALA A 452 9.42 -0.29 -9.69
N ALA A 453 9.83 -0.91 -10.79
CA ALA A 453 11.12 -1.57 -10.88
C ALA A 453 11.57 -1.67 -12.33
N TRP A 454 12.84 -1.36 -12.59
CA TRP A 454 13.50 -1.50 -13.89
C TRP A 454 12.71 -0.91 -15.09
N GLY A 455 12.06 0.23 -14.88
CA GLY A 455 11.26 0.90 -15.92
C GLY A 455 9.87 0.30 -16.16
N LEU A 456 9.40 -0.62 -15.31
CA LEU A 456 8.04 -1.16 -15.31
C LEU A 456 7.28 -0.85 -14.02
N LEU A 457 6.03 -0.42 -14.17
CA LEU A 457 5.04 -0.40 -13.10
C LEU A 457 4.20 -1.67 -13.18
N ALA A 458 4.11 -2.42 -12.10
CA ALA A 458 3.18 -3.54 -11.95
C ALA A 458 1.98 -3.10 -11.09
N ILE A 459 0.90 -2.69 -11.76
CA ILE A 459 -0.27 -2.08 -11.15
C ILE A 459 -1.39 -3.13 -11.08
N PRO A 460 -1.81 -3.59 -9.89
CA PRO A 460 -2.95 -4.48 -9.78
C PRO A 460 -4.24 -3.74 -10.13
N LEU A 461 -5.06 -4.42 -10.91
CA LEU A 461 -6.45 -4.11 -11.20
C LEU A 461 -7.32 -5.14 -10.48
N LYS A 462 -8.64 -5.13 -10.71
CA LYS A 462 -9.55 -6.08 -10.05
C LYS A 462 -9.14 -7.56 -10.19
N ASN A 463 -8.91 -8.03 -11.43
CA ASN A 463 -8.64 -9.45 -11.75
C ASN A 463 -7.43 -9.64 -12.69
N SER A 464 -6.57 -8.63 -12.80
CA SER A 464 -5.40 -8.65 -13.67
C SER A 464 -4.36 -7.67 -13.16
N VAL A 465 -3.13 -7.81 -13.65
CA VAL A 465 -2.06 -6.84 -13.38
C VAL A 465 -1.71 -6.13 -14.68
N ARG A 466 -1.70 -4.80 -14.65
CA ARG A 466 -1.19 -3.97 -15.74
C ARG A 466 0.31 -3.78 -15.54
N LEU A 467 1.08 -4.26 -16.50
CA LEU A 467 2.48 -3.91 -16.66
C LEU A 467 2.55 -2.68 -17.55
N GLN A 468 3.04 -1.56 -17.02
CA GLN A 468 3.17 -0.31 -17.77
C GLN A 468 4.65 0.10 -17.81
N ARG A 469 5.19 0.29 -19.02
CA ARG A 469 6.50 0.90 -19.17
C ARG A 469 6.44 2.36 -18.76
N TYR A 470 7.39 2.77 -17.94
CA TYR A 470 7.69 4.17 -17.69
C TYR A 470 9.13 4.47 -18.14
N SER A 471 9.27 5.50 -18.95
CA SER A 471 10.57 5.98 -19.42
C SER A 471 10.58 7.50 -19.32
N PHE A 472 11.58 8.01 -18.64
CA PHE A 472 11.90 9.43 -18.65
C PHE A 472 12.99 9.60 -19.69
N ARG A 473 12.60 9.72 -20.97
CA ARG A 473 13.57 10.15 -21.97
C ARG A 473 14.08 11.51 -21.51
N SER A 474 15.38 11.62 -21.27
CA SER A 474 16.04 12.94 -21.29
C SER A 474 15.72 13.52 -22.66
N LEU A 475 14.88 14.56 -22.68
CA LEU A 475 14.77 15.43 -23.84
C LEU A 475 16.16 16.04 -24.03
N ARG A 476 16.95 15.42 -24.91
CA ARG A 476 18.15 16.04 -25.48
C ARG A 476 17.79 16.69 -26.79
#